data_AF-A0A3R7EJG7-F1
#
_entry.id   AF-A0A3R7EJG7-F1
#
_cell.length_a   1.000
_cell.length_b   1.000
_cell.length_c   1.000
_cell.angle_alpha   90.00
_cell.angle_beta   90.00
_cell.angle_gamma   90.00
#
_symmetry.space_group_name_H-M   'P 1'
#
loop_
_entity.id
_entity.type
_entity.pdbx_description
1 polymer ?
#
loop_
_entity_poly.entity_id
_entity_poly.type
_entity_poly.pdbx_seq_one_letter_code
_entity_poly.pdbx_strand_id
1 'polypeptide(L)'
;FPHIPPAYCYRCWFGKTPESCSLECAWALESAIKAVGPEYVSAFIAEPVVGATLGTVPAPEDYFKVIREICDQYGVLFIADEVMTGFGRTGRRFALEH
;
A
#
# COMPACT_ATOMS: atom_id res chain seq x y z
N PHE A 1 5.45 -9.51 12.65
CA PHE A 1 4.28 -9.11 11.86
C PHE A 1 4.53 -9.46 10.40
N PRO A 2 3.55 -10.01 9.68
CA PRO A 2 3.68 -10.23 8.24
C PRO A 2 3.88 -8.88 7.55
N HIS A 3 4.78 -8.83 6.58
CA HIS A 3 4.99 -7.67 5.72
C HIS A 3 4.78 -8.11 4.28
N ILE A 4 4.21 -7.23 3.46
CA ILE A 4 4.13 -7.43 2.01
C ILE A 4 5.26 -6.65 1.32
N PRO A 5 5.62 -7.01 0.08
CA PRO A 5 6.60 -6.25 -0.70
C PRO A 5 6.24 -4.77 -0.82
N PRO A 6 7.23 -3.85 -0.78
CA PRO A 6 6.97 -2.43 -0.90
C PRO A 6 6.51 -2.05 -2.31
N ALA A 7 5.71 -0.99 -2.40
CA ALA A 7 5.28 -0.38 -3.66
C ALA A 7 6.41 0.48 -4.29
N TYR A 8 7.54 -0.15 -4.64
CA TYR A 8 8.74 0.55 -5.10
C TYR A 8 9.12 0.16 -6.54
N CYS A 9 8.61 0.90 -7.53
CA CYS A 9 8.79 0.57 -8.95
C CYS A 9 10.26 0.57 -9.41
N TYR A 10 11.09 1.51 -8.94
CA TYR A 10 12.51 1.59 -9.34
C TYR A 10 13.32 0.36 -8.90
N ARG A 11 12.96 -0.27 -7.76
CA ARG A 11 13.53 -1.54 -7.29
C ARG A 11 12.43 -2.57 -7.09
N CYS A 12 11.65 -2.81 -8.16
CA CYS A 12 10.46 -3.65 -8.11
C CYS A 12 10.79 -5.05 -7.56
N TRP A 13 10.13 -5.43 -6.48
CA TRP A 13 10.28 -6.75 -5.85
C TRP A 13 9.95 -7.92 -6.79
N PHE A 14 9.05 -7.68 -7.74
CA PHE A 14 8.60 -8.67 -8.72
C PHE A 14 9.37 -8.59 -10.05
N GLY A 15 10.39 -7.71 -10.15
CA GLY A 15 11.17 -7.53 -11.38
C GLY A 15 10.36 -7.02 -12.57
N LYS A 16 9.20 -6.38 -12.33
CA LYS A 16 8.31 -5.86 -13.37
C LYS A 16 8.67 -4.42 -13.75
N THR A 17 8.22 -4.04 -14.95
CA THR A 17 8.21 -2.66 -15.47
C THR A 17 6.78 -2.10 -15.44
N PRO A 18 6.58 -0.78 -15.55
CA PRO A 18 5.23 -0.20 -15.60
C PRO A 18 4.31 -0.83 -16.64
N GLU A 19 4.83 -1.26 -17.79
CA GLU A 19 4.06 -1.86 -18.88
C GLU A 19 3.64 -3.32 -18.60
N SER A 20 4.30 -3.97 -17.65
CA SER A 20 4.12 -5.40 -17.32
C SER A 20 3.66 -5.64 -15.89
N CYS A 21 3.40 -4.56 -15.15
CA CYS A 21 2.98 -4.54 -13.76
C CYS A 21 1.46 -4.38 -13.69
N SER A 22 0.78 -5.30 -13.01
CA SER A 22 -0.65 -5.23 -12.70
C SER A 22 -0.86 -4.96 -11.21
N LEU A 23 0.03 -4.17 -10.60
CA LEU A 23 0.07 -3.87 -9.17
C LEU A 23 0.25 -5.11 -8.29
N GLU A 24 1.16 -6.03 -8.66
CA GLU A 24 1.45 -7.26 -7.91
C GLU A 24 1.82 -6.97 -6.45
N CYS A 25 2.44 -5.82 -6.17
CA CYS A 25 2.71 -5.36 -4.80
C CYS A 25 1.44 -5.06 -3.99
N ALA A 26 0.33 -4.65 -4.61
CA ALA A 26 -0.96 -4.49 -3.95
C ALA A 26 -1.63 -5.84 -3.72
N TRP A 27 -1.67 -6.70 -4.76
CA TRP A 27 -2.25 -8.06 -4.68
C TRP A 27 -1.53 -8.98 -3.70
N ALA A 28 -0.28 -8.68 -3.37
CA ALA A 28 0.43 -9.36 -2.29
C ALA A 28 -0.28 -9.26 -0.93
N LEU A 29 -1.08 -8.20 -0.69
CA LEU A 29 -1.91 -8.08 0.50
C LEU A 29 -2.94 -9.21 0.57
N GLU A 30 -3.64 -9.47 -0.52
CA GLU A 30 -4.64 -10.53 -0.56
C GLU A 30 -4.00 -11.90 -0.30
N SER A 31 -2.86 -12.15 -0.93
CA SER A 31 -2.09 -13.39 -0.73
C SER A 31 -1.66 -13.54 0.73
N ALA A 32 -1.20 -12.46 1.36
CA ALA A 32 -0.80 -12.46 2.76
C ALA A 32 -1.99 -12.71 3.72
N ILE A 33 -3.14 -12.08 3.46
CA ILE A 33 -4.37 -12.28 4.24
C ILE A 33 -4.82 -13.75 4.14
N LYS A 34 -4.87 -14.32 2.94
CA LYS A 34 -5.23 -15.73 2.72
C LYS A 34 -4.26 -16.69 3.40
N ALA A 35 -2.96 -16.39 3.38
CA ALA A 35 -1.94 -17.23 3.99
C ALA A 35 -2.01 -17.21 5.53
N VAL A 36 -2.36 -16.08 6.13
CA VAL A 36 -2.52 -15.94 7.59
C VAL A 36 -3.87 -16.49 8.06
N GLY A 37 -4.91 -16.38 7.23
CA GLY A 37 -6.30 -16.59 7.60
C GLY A 37 -6.98 -15.25 7.88
N PRO A 38 -8.03 -14.85 7.12
CA PRO A 38 -8.67 -13.54 7.26
C PRO A 38 -9.15 -13.22 8.68
N GLU A 39 -9.61 -14.22 9.43
CA GLU A 39 -10.08 -14.09 10.82
C GLU A 39 -8.98 -13.68 11.81
N TYR A 40 -7.71 -13.83 11.42
CA TYR A 40 -6.55 -13.46 12.23
C TYR A 40 -5.92 -12.12 11.81
N VAL A 41 -6.48 -11.42 10.82
CA VAL A 41 -5.97 -10.14 10.32
C VAL A 41 -6.92 -9.00 10.66
N SER A 42 -6.50 -8.08 11.53
CA SER A 42 -7.34 -6.96 11.95
C SER A 42 -7.18 -5.70 11.07
N ALA A 43 -5.95 -5.40 10.64
CA ALA A 43 -5.66 -4.16 9.94
C ALA A 43 -4.47 -4.29 8.98
N PHE A 44 -4.47 -3.44 7.95
CA PHE A 44 -3.34 -3.12 7.09
C PHE A 44 -2.97 -1.64 7.29
N ILE A 45 -1.68 -1.36 7.45
CA ILE A 45 -1.16 0.00 7.67
C ILE A 45 -0.12 0.33 6.59
N ALA A 46 -0.21 1.53 6.01
CA ALA A 46 0.75 2.00 5.03
C ALA A 46 0.85 3.53 5.00
N GLU A 47 2.04 4.04 4.76
CA GLU A 47 2.29 5.44 4.40
C GLU A 47 1.91 5.66 2.92
N PRO A 48 1.13 6.70 2.56
CA PRO A 48 0.82 7.01 1.16
C PRO A 48 2.04 7.37 0.30
N VAL A 49 3.00 8.05 0.92
CA VAL A 49 4.34 8.31 0.39
C VAL A 49 5.33 7.85 1.44
N VAL A 50 6.09 6.80 1.15
CA VAL A 50 7.00 6.22 2.12
C VAL A 50 8.20 7.14 2.30
N GLY A 51 8.30 7.77 3.47
CA GLY A 51 9.29 8.81 3.73
C GLY A 51 10.65 8.23 4.11
N ALA A 52 10.75 7.67 5.32
CA ALA A 52 12.04 7.35 5.94
C ALA A 52 12.77 6.16 5.30
N THR A 53 12.06 5.08 4.99
CA THR A 53 12.68 3.82 4.55
C THR A 53 12.96 3.76 3.04
N LEU A 54 12.16 4.45 2.23
CA LEU A 54 12.31 4.49 0.77
C LEU A 54 12.79 5.84 0.22
N GLY A 55 12.85 6.89 1.04
CA GLY A 55 13.37 8.19 0.62
C GLY A 55 12.36 9.01 -0.19
N THR A 56 11.12 9.13 0.31
CA THR A 56 10.02 9.87 -0.34
C THR A 56 9.54 9.23 -1.65
N VAL A 57 9.09 7.98 -1.54
CA VAL A 57 8.59 7.21 -2.70
C VAL A 57 7.06 7.14 -2.64
N PRO A 58 6.34 7.71 -3.62
CA PRO A 58 4.89 7.57 -3.71
C PRO A 58 4.51 6.17 -4.18
N ALA A 59 3.36 5.69 -3.75
CA ALA A 59 2.76 4.49 -4.34
C ALA A 59 2.42 4.72 -5.83
N PRO A 60 2.46 3.68 -6.68
CA PRO A 60 2.01 3.78 -8.05
C PRO A 60 0.50 4.07 -8.11
N GLU A 61 0.06 4.60 -9.25
CA GLU A 61 -1.34 4.87 -9.50
C GLU A 61 -2.21 3.63 -9.23
N ASP A 62 -3.41 3.85 -8.71
CA ASP A 62 -4.39 2.83 -8.32
C ASP A 62 -3.98 1.85 -7.20
N TYR A 63 -2.74 1.87 -6.70
CA TYR A 63 -2.29 0.99 -5.61
C TYR A 63 -3.24 0.99 -4.41
N PHE A 64 -3.59 2.17 -3.89
CA PHE A 64 -4.46 2.28 -2.71
C PHE A 64 -5.93 1.97 -3.01
N LYS A 65 -6.38 2.06 -4.27
CA LYS A 65 -7.72 1.59 -4.66
C LYS A 65 -7.79 0.07 -4.52
N VAL A 66 -6.79 -0.64 -5.04
CA VAL A 66 -6.68 -2.11 -4.90
C VAL A 66 -6.56 -2.52 -3.43
N ILE A 67 -5.73 -1.82 -2.63
CA ILE A 67 -5.62 -2.08 -1.19
C ILE A 67 -6.98 -1.91 -0.49
N ARG A 68 -7.70 -0.83 -0.79
CA ARG A 68 -9.02 -0.56 -0.19
C ARG A 68 -10.02 -1.67 -0.55
N GLU A 69 -10.07 -2.08 -1.81
CA GLU A 69 -10.93 -3.18 -2.27
C GLU A 69 -10.63 -4.49 -1.54
N ILE A 70 -9.35 -4.86 -1.42
CA ILE A 70 -8.94 -6.07 -0.67
C ILE A 70 -9.36 -5.94 0.79
N CYS A 71 -9.06 -4.81 1.43
CA CYS A 71 -9.43 -4.59 2.83
C CYS A 71 -10.95 -4.69 3.06
N ASP A 72 -11.77 -4.16 2.13
CA ASP A 72 -13.24 -4.27 2.20
C ASP A 72 -13.72 -5.72 2.03
N GLN A 73 -13.12 -6.47 1.10
CA GLN A 73 -13.46 -7.87 0.85
C GLN A 73 -13.23 -8.78 2.07
N TYR A 74 -12.15 -8.54 2.81
CA TYR A 74 -11.76 -9.39 3.95
C TYR A 74 -12.11 -8.80 5.32
N GLY A 75 -12.80 -7.65 5.38
CA GLY A 75 -13.15 -7.00 6.65
C GLY A 75 -11.94 -6.48 7.43
N VAL A 76 -10.86 -6.13 6.73
CA VAL A 76 -9.61 -5.63 7.31
C VAL A 76 -9.65 -4.10 7.38
N LEU A 77 -9.29 -3.51 8.52
CA LEU A 77 -9.17 -2.06 8.63
C LEU A 77 -8.00 -1.55 7.80
N PHE A 78 -8.20 -0.47 7.05
CA PHE A 78 -7.09 0.23 6.38
C PHE A 78 -6.71 1.46 7.19
N ILE A 79 -5.45 1.53 7.59
CA ILE A 79 -4.86 2.66 8.31
C ILE A 79 -3.89 3.37 7.36
N ALA A 80 -4.23 4.59 6.99
CA ALA A 80 -3.33 5.48 6.26
C ALA A 80 -2.44 6.22 7.25
N ASP A 81 -1.15 5.91 7.27
CA ASP A 81 -0.18 6.63 8.10
C ASP A 81 0.22 7.94 7.41
N GLU A 82 -0.45 9.01 7.83
CA GLU A 82 -0.24 10.37 7.32
C GLU A 82 0.60 11.22 8.28
N VAL A 83 1.43 10.61 9.14
CA VAL A 83 2.31 11.36 10.06
C VAL A 83 3.22 12.33 9.31
N MET A 84 3.77 11.91 8.17
CA MET A 84 4.63 12.77 7.34
C MET A 84 3.86 13.51 6.24
N THR A 85 2.86 12.86 5.64
CA THR A 85 2.16 13.37 4.45
C THR A 85 0.94 14.23 4.77
N GLY A 86 0.43 14.17 6.01
CA GLY A 86 -0.72 14.94 6.44
C GLY A 86 -0.48 16.46 6.44
N PHE A 87 -1.59 17.19 6.50
CA PHE A 87 -1.64 18.66 6.61
C PHE A 87 -0.93 19.41 5.48
N GLY A 88 -1.07 18.96 4.23
CA GLY A 88 -0.64 19.77 3.07
C GLY A 88 0.71 19.39 2.47
N ARG A 89 1.41 18.38 2.99
CA ARG A 89 2.77 18.04 2.51
C ARG A 89 2.81 17.74 1.02
N THR A 90 1.78 17.10 0.48
CA THR A 90 1.66 16.75 -0.95
C THR A 90 0.81 17.75 -1.76
N GLY A 91 0.31 18.82 -1.12
CA GLY A 91 -0.56 19.83 -1.74
C GLY A 91 -2.06 19.65 -1.48
N ARG A 92 -2.50 18.50 -0.97
CA ARG A 92 -3.86 18.27 -0.41
C ARG A 92 -3.78 18.06 1.10
N ARG A 93 -4.92 18.03 1.81
CA ARG A 93 -4.90 17.90 3.28
C ARG A 93 -4.30 16.57 3.70
N PHE A 94 -4.60 15.51 2.96
CA PHE A 94 -4.04 14.18 3.13
C PHE A 94 -3.57 13.66 1.77
N ALA A 95 -2.49 12.88 1.73
CA ALA A 95 -1.95 12.33 0.50
C ALA A 95 -2.92 11.35 -0.18
N LEU A 96 -3.75 10.62 0.58
CA LEU A 96 -4.79 9.76 0.00
C LEU A 96 -5.92 10.53 -0.70
N GLU A 97 -5.99 11.85 -0.57
CA GLU A 97 -6.96 12.64 -1.33
C GLU A 97 -6.56 12.79 -2.80
N HIS A 98 -5.35 12.42 -3.22
CA HIS A 98 -4.87 12.51 -4.61
C HIS A 98 -5.42 11.39 -5.48
#